data_AF-A0A5E8ABT8-F1
#
_entry.id   AF-A0A5E8ABT8-F1
#
_cell.length_a   1.000
_cell.length_b   1.000
_cell.length_c   1.000
_cell.angle_alpha   90.00
_cell.angle_beta   90.00
_cell.angle_gamma   90.00
#
_symmetry.space_group_name_H-M   'P 1'
#
loop_
_entity.id
_entity.type
_entity.pdbx_description
1 polymer ?
#
loop_
_entity_poly.entity_id
_entity_poly.type
_entity_poly.pdbx_seq_one_letter_code
_entity_poly.pdbx_strand_id
1 'polypeptide(L)' 'MKCDDGAVFAPYDGGFDLFPTSWEAVSHLKAEWPEWLSDHSAGL' A
#
# COMPACT_ATOMS: atom_id res chain seq x y z
N MET A 1 6.95 2.50 -11.22
CA MET A 1 6.86 1.31 -12.11
C MET A 1 5.43 0.82 -12.10
N LYS A 2 4.82 0.53 -13.26
CA LYS A 2 3.50 -0.12 -13.30
C LYS A 2 3.69 -1.63 -13.13
N CYS A 3 2.93 -2.23 -12.23
CA CYS A 3 2.87 -3.67 -12.03
C CYS A 3 1.94 -4.32 -13.07
N ASP A 4 2.05 -5.63 -13.25
CA ASP A 4 1.26 -6.39 -14.24
C ASP A 4 -0.26 -6.32 -13.97
N ASP A 5 -0.66 -6.06 -12.73
CA ASP A 5 -2.04 -5.84 -12.28
C ASP A 5 -2.54 -4.39 -12.44
N GLY A 6 -1.71 -3.51 -13.00
CA GLY A 6 -1.99 -2.09 -13.21
C GLY A 6 -1.74 -1.21 -11.98
N ALA A 7 -1.33 -1.77 -10.84
CA ALA A 7 -0.93 -0.98 -9.68
C ALA A 7 0.32 -0.15 -9.99
N VAL A 8 0.51 0.95 -9.26
CA VAL A 8 1.72 1.77 -9.36
C VAL A 8 2.57 1.55 -8.12
N PHE A 9 3.82 1.17 -8.33
CA PHE A 9 4.85 1.08 -7.29
C PHE A 9 5.84 2.24 -7.45
N ALA A 10 6.03 3.04 -6.40
CA ALA A 10 6.87 4.24 -6.40
C ALA A 10 7.87 4.20 -5.23
N PRO A 11 9.09 3.65 -5.42
CA PRO A 11 10.10 3.57 -4.38
C PRO A 11 10.86 4.90 -4.20
N TYR A 12 11.35 5.16 -2.99
CA TYR A 12 12.20 6.29 -2.63
C TYR A 12 13.13 5.92 -1.45
N ASP A 13 14.10 6.78 -1.14
CA ASP A 13 15.02 6.53 -0.02
C ASP A 13 14.25 6.53 1.31
N GLY A 14 14.12 5.35 1.91
CA GLY A 14 13.40 5.14 3.17
C GLY A 14 12.01 4.50 3.04
N GLY A 15 11.54 4.18 1.83
CA GLY A 15 10.25 3.52 1.68
C GLY A 15 9.73 3.40 0.25
N PHE A 16 8.42 3.22 0.14
CA PHE A 16 7.71 3.19 -1.13
C PHE A 16 6.25 3.58 -0.94
N ASP A 17 5.65 4.13 -1.98
CA ASP A 17 4.21 4.26 -2.09
C ASP A 17 3.67 3.19 -3.05
N LEU A 18 2.55 2.58 -2.67
CA LEU A 18 1.81 1.62 -3.50
C LEU A 18 0.41 2.16 -3.77
N PHE A 19 0.01 2.17 -5.03
CA PHE A 19 -1.30 2.63 -5.49
C PHE A 19 -2.07 1.45 -6.12
N PRO A 20 -2.87 0.71 -5.34
CA PRO A 20 -3.70 -0.39 -5.85
C PRO A 20 -4.82 0.12 -6.76
N THR A 21 -5.29 -0.74 -7.66
CA THR A 21 -6.34 -0.41 -8.63
C THR A 21 -7.76 -0.67 -8.13
N SER A 22 -7.92 -1.30 -6.96
CA SER A 22 -9.23 -1.63 -6.40
C SER A 22 -9.25 -1.60 -4.86
N TRP A 23 -10.44 -1.40 -4.30
CA TRP A 23 -10.66 -1.48 -2.85
C TRP A 23 -10.46 -2.89 -2.27
N GLU A 24 -10.68 -3.93 -3.09
CA GLU A 24 -10.43 -5.31 -2.70
C GLU A 24 -8.93 -5.55 -2.49
N ALA A 25 -8.08 -5.08 -3.41
CA ALA A 25 -6.64 -5.14 -3.26
C ALA A 25 -6.17 -4.36 -2.02
N VAL A 26 -6.73 -3.17 -1.76
CA VAL A 26 -6.46 -2.43 -0.51
C VAL A 26 -6.82 -3.27 0.70
N SER A 27 -7.99 -3.91 0.72
CA SER A 27 -8.46 -4.70 1.87
C SER A 27 -7.57 -5.92 2.12
N HIS A 28 -7.11 -6.58 1.05
CA HIS A 28 -6.18 -7.71 1.13
C HIS A 28 -4.83 -7.27 1.72
N LEU A 29 -4.23 -6.20 1.18
CA LEU A 29 -2.96 -5.66 1.68
C LEU A 29 -3.04 -5.30 3.17
N LYS A 30 -4.14 -4.69 3.62
CA LYS A 30 -4.34 -4.34 5.04
C LYS A 30 -4.45 -5.56 5.95
N ALA A 31 -5.04 -6.65 5.45
CA ALA A 31 -5.17 -7.89 6.22
C ALA A 31 -3.85 -8.68 6.28
N GLU A 32 -3.05 -8.61 5.21
CA GLU A 32 -1.78 -9.34 5.10
C GLU A 32 -0.61 -8.64 5.82
N TRP A 33 -0.56 -7.29 5.80
CA TRP A 33 0.46 -6.49 6.49
C TRP A 33 -0.17 -5.46 7.44
N PRO A 34 -0.79 -5.90 8.55
CA PRO A 34 -1.43 -5.00 9.50
C PRO A 34 -0.46 -3.98 10.09
N GLU A 35 0.81 -4.33 10.27
CA GLU A 35 1.85 -3.46 10.84
C GLU A 35 2.30 -2.32 9.92
N TRP A 36 1.92 -2.32 8.64
CA TRP A 36 2.18 -1.19 7.74
C TRP A 36 1.27 0.00 8.01
N LEU A 37 0.14 -0.22 8.65
CA LEU A 37 -0.78 0.84 9.05
C LEU A 37 -0.40 1.33 10.44
N SER A 38 -0.30 2.65 10.60
CA SER A 38 -0.22 3.22 11.95
C SER A 38 -1.52 2.92 12.71
N ASP A 39 -1.38 2.42 13.94
CA ASP A 39 -2.49 2.29 14.90
C ASP A 39 -3.05 3.67 15.32
N HIS A 40 -2.32 4.74 15.00
CA HIS A 40 -2.72 6.10 15.29
C HIS A 40 -3.80 6.55 14.31
N SER A 41 -4.90 7.10 14.82
CA SER A 41 -6.05 7.55 14.00
C SER A 41 -5.70 8.66 12.98
N ALA A 42 -4.57 9.35 13.17
CA ALA A 42 -4.04 10.33 12.21
C ALA A 42 -3.19 9.72 11.09
N GLY A 43 -2.90 8.41 11.12
CA GLY A 43 -2.17 7.70 10.08
C GLY A 43 -0.65 7.90 10.08
N LEU A 44 -0.06 8.38 11.18
CA LEU A 44 1.39 8.50 11.39
C LEU A 44 1.81 7.78 12.65
#